data_AF-A0A2D8QX80-F1
#
_entry.id   AF-A0A2D8QX80-F1
#
_cell.length_a   1.000
_cell.length_b   1.000
_cell.length_c   1.000
_cell.angle_alpha   90.00
_cell.angle_beta   90.00
_cell.angle_gamma   90.00
#
_symmetry.space_group_name_H-M   'P 1'
#
loop_
_entity.id
_entity.type
_entity.pdbx_description
1 polymer ?
#
loop_
_entity_poly.entity_id
_entity_poly.type
_entity_poly.pdbx_seq_one_letter_code
_entity_poly.pdbx_strand_id
1 'polypeptide(L)'
;IPNPTVMESGDALAEPDSKTPITMVEILGSRIHKILFENAPTSIEEWVKCTQFFEAWGDVPAELISLDSRGKKIMIESRSGSYRAEFSQWPVSGMRARMRSGNNRVEWPVGGLSIEGLDIILFWKDESNSPDAEEVMLQHIASRDMDSATQLLERCGRALASAQEDLSSQWTGPSDSRAWNSSITKLEEATKSRTLWRAPFKPGMPAMLSLGKVSLDCFSESHDGVMRLRPPMSGASDAASRSRGIEWPALRDLAALLYNIGEITHGNVETEDFEKLRLAAIRGWSGHPGRRRTGGVKPQRAIQIIGGGLSIWEYEQALTSKFDTSENSSPTSPRTDYILRNVASIQRKLFTIRIFSAASLVGASSAFLGIIASMLEPTQISFTVAAAGVSVYIVMNGLYRYTAPKPESIFT
;
A
#
# COMPACT_ATOMS: atom_id res chain seq x y z
N ILE A 1 -26.88 38.67 -49.25
CA ILE A 1 -25.82 38.37 -48.25
C ILE A 1 -25.96 39.41 -47.15
N PRO A 2 -26.74 39.09 -46.11
CA PRO A 2 -26.19 38.86 -44.78
C PRO A 2 -26.78 37.62 -44.07
N ASN A 3 -26.12 37.26 -42.96
CA ASN A 3 -26.19 36.05 -42.14
C ASN A 3 -27.58 35.47 -41.78
N PRO A 4 -27.72 34.13 -41.74
CA PRO A 4 -28.72 33.46 -40.93
C PRO A 4 -28.23 33.27 -39.48
N THR A 5 -29.14 33.60 -38.57
CA THR A 5 -29.08 33.43 -37.12
C THR A 5 -28.84 31.95 -36.74
N VAL A 6 -27.83 31.71 -35.92
CA VAL A 6 -27.57 30.39 -35.31
C VAL A 6 -28.59 30.15 -34.20
N MET A 7 -29.42 29.12 -34.36
CA MET A 7 -30.25 28.57 -33.29
C MET A 7 -29.39 27.73 -32.34
N GLU A 8 -29.72 27.88 -31.06
CA GLU A 8 -29.16 27.22 -29.89
C GLU A 8 -29.12 25.69 -29.98
N SER A 9 -28.04 25.10 -29.46
CA SER A 9 -28.13 23.91 -28.61
C SER A 9 -27.28 24.16 -27.37
N GLY A 10 -27.84 24.91 -26.43
CA GLY A 10 -27.33 24.92 -25.07
C GLY A 10 -27.59 23.54 -24.49
N ASP A 11 -26.55 22.71 -24.39
CA ASP A 11 -26.56 21.58 -23.48
C ASP A 11 -26.78 22.15 -22.08
N ALA A 12 -28.03 22.04 -21.62
CA ALA A 12 -28.40 22.28 -20.25
C ALA A 12 -27.59 21.29 -19.39
N LEU A 13 -26.51 21.79 -18.79
CA LEU A 13 -25.91 21.17 -17.62
C LEU A 13 -27.05 20.95 -16.63
N ALA A 14 -27.43 19.68 -16.47
CA ALA A 14 -28.39 19.27 -15.45
C ALA A 14 -27.96 19.86 -14.11
N GLU A 15 -28.86 20.61 -13.48
CA GLU A 15 -28.67 21.04 -12.09
C GLU A 15 -28.36 19.80 -11.24
N PRO A 16 -27.35 19.86 -10.35
CA PRO A 16 -27.05 18.73 -9.47
C PRO A 16 -28.27 18.49 -8.58
N ASP A 17 -28.78 17.25 -8.62
CA ASP A 17 -29.85 16.78 -7.74
C ASP A 17 -29.45 17.07 -6.28
N SER A 18 -30.07 18.09 -5.69
CA SER A 18 -29.63 18.80 -4.47
C SER A 18 -29.85 18.03 -3.16
N LYS A 19 -30.01 16.70 -3.22
CA LYS A 19 -30.39 15.88 -2.07
C LYS A 19 -29.36 14.85 -1.64
N THR A 20 -28.41 14.49 -2.49
CA THR A 20 -27.41 13.45 -2.17
C THR A 20 -26.10 14.11 -1.76
N PRO A 21 -25.49 13.76 -0.59
CA PRO A 21 -24.28 14.42 -0.06
C PRO A 21 -22.99 14.03 -0.80
N ILE A 22 -23.08 13.80 -2.11
CA ILE A 22 -22.03 13.20 -2.93
C ILE A 22 -21.91 13.98 -4.22
N THR A 23 -20.67 14.29 -4.58
CA THR A 23 -20.33 14.97 -5.83
C THR A 23 -19.35 14.11 -6.63
N MET A 24 -19.44 14.19 -7.95
CA MET A 24 -18.47 13.58 -8.86
C MET A 24 -17.34 14.57 -9.13
N VAL A 25 -16.12 14.17 -8.82
CA VAL A 25 -14.90 14.97 -9.02
C VAL A 25 -13.89 14.20 -9.86
N GLU A 26 -13.04 14.93 -10.58
CA GLU A 26 -11.95 14.33 -11.34
C GLU A 26 -10.67 14.28 -10.49
N ILE A 27 -10.20 13.06 -10.21
CA ILE A 27 -8.98 12.80 -9.46
C ILE A 27 -8.09 11.87 -10.30
N LEU A 28 -6.85 12.29 -10.55
CA LEU A 28 -5.86 11.53 -11.34
C LEU A 28 -6.46 11.04 -12.68
N GLY A 29 -7.19 11.92 -13.38
CA GLY A 29 -7.84 11.61 -14.67
C GLY A 29 -8.91 10.52 -14.58
N SER A 30 -9.58 10.39 -13.43
CA SER A 30 -10.67 9.44 -13.18
C SER A 30 -11.81 10.18 -12.48
N ARG A 31 -13.05 10.00 -12.95
CA ARG A 31 -14.23 10.56 -12.27
C ARG A 31 -14.61 9.65 -11.11
N ILE A 32 -14.53 10.17 -9.88
CA ILE A 32 -14.86 9.43 -8.66
C ILE A 32 -15.80 10.25 -7.77
N HIS A 33 -16.53 9.54 -6.93
CA HIS A 33 -17.40 10.16 -5.94
C HIS A 33 -16.56 10.70 -4.78
N LYS A 34 -16.88 11.92 -4.34
CA LYS A 34 -16.38 12.56 -3.13
C LYS A 34 -17.56 12.90 -2.25
N ILE A 35 -17.42 12.59 -0.97
CA ILE A 35 -18.45 12.91 0.01
C ILE A 35 -18.21 14.30 0.57
N LEU A 36 -19.28 15.09 0.65
CA LEU A 36 -19.25 16.51 1.02
C LEU A 36 -19.37 16.77 2.53
N PHE A 37 -19.33 15.73 3.37
CA PHE A 37 -19.34 15.93 4.82
C PHE A 37 -18.00 16.55 5.24
N GLU A 38 -18.02 17.84 5.52
CA GLU A 38 -16.86 18.56 6.05
C GLU A 38 -16.55 18.12 7.49
N ASN A 39 -17.58 17.75 8.26
CA ASN A 39 -17.46 17.29 9.64
C ASN A 39 -18.25 15.99 9.86
N ALA A 40 -17.71 15.12 10.70
CA ALA A 40 -18.42 13.94 11.19
C ALA A 40 -19.64 14.39 12.04
N PRO A 41 -20.81 13.72 11.91
CA PRO A 41 -21.98 14.05 12.72
C PRO A 41 -21.67 13.99 14.22
N THR A 42 -22.20 14.96 14.97
CA THR A 42 -21.95 15.12 16.42
C THR A 42 -23.17 14.81 17.27
N SER A 43 -24.34 14.69 16.64
CA SER A 43 -25.58 14.26 17.30
C SER A 43 -26.28 13.13 16.53
N ILE A 44 -27.23 12.47 17.20
CA ILE A 44 -28.05 11.41 16.58
C ILE A 44 -28.94 11.99 15.48
N GLU A 45 -29.48 13.20 15.65
CA GLU A 45 -30.28 13.87 14.62
C GLU A 45 -29.46 14.17 13.36
N GLU A 46 -28.23 14.66 13.53
CA GLU A 46 -27.29 14.87 12.43
C GLU A 46 -26.95 13.55 11.74
N TRP A 47 -26.68 12.50 12.53
CA TRP A 47 -26.42 11.16 12.00
C TRP A 47 -27.56 10.68 11.11
N VAL A 48 -28.80 10.72 11.59
CA VAL A 48 -29.98 10.27 10.83
C VAL A 48 -30.14 11.10 9.56
N LYS A 49 -30.01 12.42 9.64
CA LYS A 49 -30.12 13.31 8.48
C LYS A 49 -29.07 13.01 7.41
N CYS A 50 -27.84 12.69 7.82
CA CYS A 50 -26.73 12.39 6.93
C CYS A 50 -26.79 10.99 6.33
N THR A 51 -27.37 10.02 7.05
CA THR A 51 -27.33 8.59 6.68
C THR A 51 -28.61 8.07 6.03
N GLN A 52 -29.73 8.80 6.12
CA GLN A 52 -31.04 8.39 5.57
C GLN A 52 -31.04 8.07 4.06
N PHE A 53 -30.04 8.53 3.31
CA PHE A 53 -29.94 8.36 1.86
C PHE A 53 -29.18 7.09 1.45
N PHE A 54 -28.59 6.35 2.41
CA PHE A 54 -27.71 5.24 2.12
C PHE A 54 -28.39 3.88 2.34
N GLU A 55 -28.01 2.91 1.51
CA GLU A 55 -28.42 1.53 1.63
C GLU A 55 -27.59 0.82 2.69
N ALA A 56 -28.25 0.34 3.75
CA ALA A 56 -27.64 -0.46 4.79
C ALA A 56 -27.35 -1.90 4.32
N TRP A 57 -26.26 -2.47 4.80
CA TRP A 57 -25.94 -3.89 4.62
C TRP A 57 -25.24 -4.46 5.86
N GLY A 58 -25.45 -5.74 6.15
CA GLY A 58 -24.88 -6.40 7.33
C GLY A 58 -25.53 -5.97 8.64
N ASP A 59 -24.76 -6.01 9.74
CA ASP A 59 -25.17 -5.58 11.07
C ASP A 59 -24.87 -4.08 11.24
N VAL A 60 -25.91 -3.26 11.12
CA VAL A 60 -25.85 -1.80 11.28
C VAL A 60 -26.52 -1.42 12.61
N PRO A 61 -25.92 -0.53 13.42
CA PRO A 61 -26.49 -0.13 14.70
C PRO A 61 -27.91 0.43 14.53
N ALA A 62 -28.87 -0.17 15.24
CA ALA A 62 -30.25 0.25 15.29
C ALA A 62 -30.58 0.83 16.68
N GLU A 63 -31.50 1.79 16.75
CA GLU A 63 -31.88 2.45 18.01
C GLU A 63 -30.65 3.05 18.73
N LEU A 64 -30.02 4.07 18.12
CA LEU A 64 -28.84 4.75 18.69
C LEU A 64 -29.18 5.36 20.06
N ILE A 65 -28.31 5.12 21.04
CA ILE A 65 -28.39 5.62 22.42
C ILE A 65 -27.50 6.84 22.58
N SER A 66 -26.26 6.77 22.09
CA SER A 66 -25.31 7.88 22.11
C SER A 66 -24.32 7.78 20.94
N LEU A 67 -23.69 8.91 20.67
CA LEU A 67 -22.71 9.07 19.59
C LEU A 67 -21.58 9.96 20.10
N ASP A 68 -20.33 9.48 20.02
CA ASP A 68 -19.12 10.26 20.32
C ASP A 68 -18.24 10.33 19.06
N SER A 69 -18.00 11.55 18.58
CA SER A 69 -17.25 11.80 17.35
C SER A 69 -15.81 12.19 17.68
N ARG A 70 -14.85 11.39 17.20
CA ARG A 70 -13.41 11.63 17.34
C ARG A 70 -12.76 11.65 15.96
N GLY A 71 -12.82 12.81 15.31
CA GLY A 71 -12.32 12.98 13.95
C GLY A 71 -13.14 12.18 12.94
N LYS A 72 -12.53 11.21 12.26
CA LYS A 72 -13.21 10.34 11.28
C LYS A 72 -13.78 9.05 11.90
N LYS A 73 -13.51 8.81 13.19
CA LYS A 73 -14.00 7.67 13.95
C LYS A 73 -15.19 8.14 14.79
N ILE A 74 -16.30 7.42 14.70
CA ILE A 74 -17.47 7.67 15.54
C ILE A 74 -17.74 6.42 16.37
N MET A 75 -17.82 6.60 17.69
CA MET A 75 -18.28 5.56 18.60
C MET A 75 -19.80 5.68 18.73
N ILE A 76 -20.50 4.60 18.45
CA ILE A 76 -21.96 4.53 18.47
C ILE A 76 -22.37 3.51 19.51
N GLU A 77 -23.06 3.98 20.55
CA GLU A 77 -23.77 3.10 21.46
C GLU A 77 -25.18 2.89 20.91
N SER A 78 -25.59 1.64 20.84
CA SER A 78 -26.90 1.25 20.36
C SER A 78 -27.44 0.11 21.21
N ARG A 79 -28.72 -0.18 21.09
CA ARG A 79 -29.32 -1.30 21.83
C ARG A 79 -28.72 -2.66 21.44
N SER A 80 -28.18 -2.80 20.23
CA SER A 80 -27.53 -4.01 19.74
C SER A 80 -26.05 -4.13 20.16
N GLY A 81 -25.51 -3.09 20.82
CA GLY A 81 -24.13 -3.05 21.33
C GLY A 81 -23.39 -1.77 20.93
N SER A 82 -22.09 -1.76 21.23
CA SER A 82 -21.16 -0.67 20.91
C SER A 82 -20.53 -0.92 19.54
N TYR A 83 -20.49 0.12 18.70
CA TYR A 83 -19.96 0.06 17.35
C TYR A 83 -18.96 1.19 17.12
N ARG A 84 -17.90 0.88 16.37
CA ARG A 84 -17.05 1.88 15.73
C ARG A 84 -17.50 2.07 14.29
N ALA A 85 -17.81 3.30 13.92
CA ALA A 85 -18.10 3.69 12.55
C ALA A 85 -16.94 4.52 11.98
N GLU A 86 -16.51 4.20 10.75
CA GLU A 86 -15.52 5.00 10.02
C GLU A 86 -16.07 5.48 8.69
N PHE A 87 -15.84 6.77 8.40
CA PHE A 87 -16.31 7.43 7.18
C PHE A 87 -15.24 7.44 6.09
N SER A 88 -15.64 7.05 4.87
CA SER A 88 -14.85 7.30 3.67
C SER A 88 -15.19 8.67 3.10
N GLN A 89 -14.19 9.53 2.91
CA GLN A 89 -14.36 10.69 2.03
C GLN A 89 -14.37 10.27 0.55
N TRP A 90 -13.76 9.12 0.26
CA TRP A 90 -13.51 8.58 -1.08
C TRP A 90 -14.08 7.16 -1.16
N PRO A 91 -15.41 7.01 -1.25
CA PRO A 91 -16.07 5.72 -1.16
C PRO A 91 -15.65 4.83 -2.33
N VAL A 92 -15.41 3.56 -2.02
CA VAL A 92 -15.00 2.54 -2.99
C VAL A 92 -15.85 1.30 -2.77
N SER A 93 -16.06 0.53 -3.83
CA SER A 93 -16.69 -0.78 -3.70
C SER A 93 -15.66 -1.86 -3.35
N GLY A 94 -16.17 -3.02 -2.94
CA GLY A 94 -15.38 -4.25 -2.81
C GLY A 94 -14.97 -4.61 -1.39
N MET A 95 -15.46 -3.92 -0.35
CA MET A 95 -15.22 -4.37 1.03
C MET A 95 -15.84 -5.76 1.25
N ARG A 96 -17.08 -5.96 0.80
CA ARG A 96 -17.78 -7.26 0.88
C ARG A 96 -17.02 -8.40 0.19
N ALA A 97 -16.29 -8.12 -0.89
CA ALA A 97 -15.46 -9.13 -1.56
C ALA A 97 -14.23 -9.52 -0.71
N ARG A 98 -13.61 -8.54 -0.04
CA ARG A 98 -12.47 -8.76 0.88
C ARG A 98 -12.89 -9.56 2.12
N MET A 99 -14.07 -9.28 2.66
CA MET A 99 -14.64 -9.99 3.82
C MET A 99 -14.82 -11.50 3.61
N ARG A 100 -15.02 -11.95 2.36
CA ARG A 100 -15.14 -13.38 2.03
C ARG A 100 -13.90 -14.20 2.37
N SER A 101 -12.75 -13.55 2.56
CA SER A 101 -11.52 -14.22 3.00
C SER A 101 -11.67 -14.85 4.39
N GLY A 102 -12.52 -14.30 5.26
CA GLY A 102 -12.80 -14.86 6.58
C GLY A 102 -11.56 -14.96 7.49
N ASN A 103 -10.48 -14.23 7.19
CA ASN A 103 -9.24 -14.32 7.96
C ASN A 103 -9.47 -13.83 9.39
N ASN A 104 -9.15 -14.67 10.38
CA ASN A 104 -9.36 -14.39 11.82
C ASN A 104 -8.39 -13.37 12.43
N ARG A 105 -7.33 -13.00 11.70
CA ARG A 105 -6.42 -11.88 12.00
C ARG A 105 -6.86 -10.60 11.31
N VAL A 106 -8.01 -10.59 10.65
CA VAL A 106 -8.60 -9.37 10.11
C VAL A 106 -9.89 -9.07 10.84
N GLU A 107 -9.98 -7.85 11.36
CA GLU A 107 -11.21 -7.32 11.96
C GLU A 107 -12.09 -6.78 10.83
N TRP A 108 -12.91 -7.65 10.25
CA TRP A 108 -13.83 -7.28 9.19
C TRP A 108 -14.99 -6.41 9.74
N PRO A 109 -15.47 -5.42 8.97
CA PRO A 109 -16.67 -4.70 9.37
C PRO A 109 -17.86 -5.66 9.43
N VAL A 110 -18.73 -5.49 10.41
CA VAL A 110 -19.95 -6.28 10.58
C VAL A 110 -21.10 -5.80 9.70
N GLY A 111 -21.02 -4.55 9.23
CA GLY A 111 -21.98 -3.94 8.32
C GLY A 111 -21.47 -2.63 7.74
N GLY A 112 -22.31 -1.96 6.96
CA GLY A 112 -21.98 -0.67 6.38
C GLY A 112 -23.17 0.04 5.76
N LEU A 113 -22.96 1.31 5.41
CA LEU A 113 -23.86 2.11 4.59
C LEU A 113 -23.20 2.36 3.23
N SER A 114 -23.96 2.15 2.17
CA SER A 114 -23.49 2.26 0.79
C SER A 114 -24.44 3.08 -0.08
N ILE A 115 -23.93 3.57 -1.20
CA ILE A 115 -24.73 4.20 -2.25
C ILE A 115 -24.22 3.74 -3.59
N GLU A 116 -25.11 3.31 -4.49
CA GLU A 116 -24.71 2.79 -5.81
C GLU A 116 -23.63 1.69 -5.71
N GLY A 117 -23.64 0.91 -4.62
CA GLY A 117 -22.66 -0.13 -4.34
C GLY A 117 -21.28 0.34 -3.83
N LEU A 118 -21.08 1.64 -3.61
CA LEU A 118 -19.88 2.21 -3.00
C LEU A 118 -20.02 2.27 -1.48
N ASP A 119 -19.05 1.73 -0.74
CA ASP A 119 -19.07 1.71 0.72
C ASP A 119 -18.65 3.08 1.27
N ILE A 120 -19.54 3.71 2.04
CA ILE A 120 -19.37 5.07 2.60
C ILE A 120 -19.02 5.00 4.07
N ILE A 121 -19.81 4.26 4.83
CA ILE A 121 -19.60 4.04 6.26
C ILE A 121 -19.42 2.55 6.46
N LEU A 122 -18.41 2.17 7.22
CA LEU A 122 -18.21 0.80 7.68
C LEU A 122 -18.35 0.76 9.20
N PHE A 123 -18.98 -0.30 9.71
CA PHE A 123 -19.19 -0.53 11.12
C PHE A 123 -18.41 -1.75 11.60
N TRP A 124 -17.72 -1.60 12.73
CA TRP A 124 -17.09 -2.67 13.47
C TRP A 124 -17.74 -2.78 14.84
N LYS A 125 -17.82 -3.98 15.42
CA LYS A 125 -18.19 -4.12 16.82
C LYS A 125 -17.02 -3.67 17.68
N ASP A 126 -17.31 -2.80 18.64
CA ASP A 126 -16.29 -2.36 19.58
C ASP A 126 -16.20 -3.37 20.73
N GLU A 127 -15.24 -4.29 20.64
CA GLU A 127 -15.13 -5.39 21.61
C GLU A 127 -14.23 -5.06 22.82
N SER A 128 -13.37 -4.02 22.75
CA SER A 128 -12.59 -3.54 23.91
C SER A 128 -11.74 -2.30 23.58
N ASN A 129 -11.46 -1.49 24.61
CA ASN A 129 -10.46 -0.40 24.63
C ASN A 129 -8.99 -0.88 24.50
N SER A 130 -8.69 -1.83 23.60
CA SER A 130 -7.29 -2.17 23.31
C SER A 130 -6.64 -1.01 22.56
N PRO A 131 -5.49 -0.48 23.01
CA PRO A 131 -4.77 0.54 22.27
C PRO A 131 -4.37 -0.01 20.89
N ASP A 132 -4.35 0.85 19.88
CA ASP A 132 -3.85 0.47 18.58
C ASP A 132 -2.30 0.40 18.58
N ALA A 133 -1.73 -0.27 17.58
CA ALA A 133 -0.29 -0.48 17.52
C ALA A 133 0.49 0.82 17.33
N GLU A 134 -0.13 1.90 16.84
CA GLU A 134 0.53 3.20 16.74
C GLU A 134 0.73 3.81 18.14
N GLU A 135 -0.31 3.79 18.97
CA GLU A 135 -0.23 4.24 20.36
C GLU A 135 0.82 3.43 21.14
N VAL A 136 0.79 2.10 21.04
CA VAL A 136 1.76 1.22 21.71
C VAL A 136 3.19 1.47 21.19
N MET A 137 3.36 1.69 19.89
CA MET A 137 4.65 2.02 19.29
C MET A 137 5.21 3.32 19.84
N LEU A 138 4.39 4.37 19.93
CA LEU A 138 4.79 5.67 20.48
C LEU A 138 5.21 5.56 21.96
N GLN A 139 4.50 4.74 22.74
CA GLN A 139 4.87 4.45 24.13
C GLN A 139 6.24 3.77 24.22
N HIS A 140 6.51 2.76 23.40
CA HIS A 140 7.82 2.09 23.38
C HIS A 140 8.96 3.00 22.93
N ILE A 141 8.73 3.87 21.94
CA ILE A 141 9.72 4.88 21.53
C ILE A 141 10.00 5.83 22.70
N ALA A 142 8.97 6.34 23.37
CA ALA A 142 9.11 7.25 24.50
C ALA A 142 9.86 6.61 25.69
N SER A 143 9.61 5.32 25.96
CA SER A 143 10.31 4.55 27.00
C SER A 143 11.66 3.99 26.57
N ARG A 144 12.08 4.22 25.32
CA ARG A 144 13.29 3.65 24.68
C ARG A 144 13.35 2.12 24.72
N ASP A 145 12.19 1.47 24.69
CA ASP A 145 12.07 0.01 24.64
C ASP A 145 12.00 -0.48 23.19
N MET A 146 13.14 -0.47 22.51
CA MET A 146 13.24 -0.87 21.10
C MET A 146 13.03 -2.37 20.88
N ASP A 147 13.25 -3.20 21.91
CA ASP A 147 13.02 -4.64 21.83
C ASP A 147 11.51 -4.95 21.75
N SER A 148 10.69 -4.31 22.59
CA SER A 148 9.24 -4.45 22.53
C SER A 148 8.67 -3.83 21.25
N ALA A 149 9.17 -2.67 20.83
CA ALA A 149 8.80 -2.07 19.54
C ALA A 149 9.10 -3.00 18.35
N THR A 150 10.26 -3.66 18.36
CA THR A 150 10.64 -4.67 17.35
C THR A 150 9.66 -5.84 17.34
N GLN A 151 9.31 -6.38 18.51
CA GLN A 151 8.35 -7.49 18.61
C GLN A 151 6.95 -7.09 18.11
N LEU A 152 6.48 -5.89 18.44
CA LEU A 152 5.22 -5.34 17.95
C LEU A 152 5.20 -5.30 16.41
N LEU A 153 6.22 -4.71 15.79
CA LEU A 153 6.31 -4.58 14.33
C LEU A 153 6.42 -5.93 13.62
N GLU A 154 7.13 -6.90 14.20
CA GLU A 154 7.15 -8.26 13.66
C GLU A 154 5.75 -8.90 13.67
N ARG A 155 4.98 -8.71 14.75
CA ARG A 155 3.59 -9.20 14.84
C ARG A 155 2.68 -8.51 13.83
N CYS A 156 2.79 -7.20 13.66
CA CYS A 156 2.03 -6.45 12.64
C CYS A 156 2.36 -6.94 11.22
N GLY A 157 3.65 -7.08 10.89
CA GLY A 157 4.10 -7.62 9.60
C GLY A 157 3.55 -9.02 9.32
N ARG A 158 3.51 -9.88 10.35
CA ARG A 158 2.94 -11.25 10.25
C ARG A 158 1.42 -11.23 10.06
N ALA A 159 0.70 -10.37 10.78
CA ALA A 159 -0.75 -10.20 10.63
C ALA A 159 -1.11 -9.72 9.21
N LEU A 160 -0.37 -8.73 8.69
CA LEU A 160 -0.54 -8.25 7.32
C LEU A 160 -0.30 -9.36 6.29
N ALA A 161 0.79 -10.10 6.39
CA ALA A 161 1.09 -11.18 5.45
C ALA A 161 0.04 -12.30 5.47
N SER A 162 -0.50 -12.61 6.64
CA SER A 162 -1.61 -13.57 6.80
C SER A 162 -2.87 -13.07 6.09
N ALA A 163 -3.28 -11.83 6.35
CA ALA A 163 -4.44 -11.23 5.71
C ALA A 163 -4.32 -11.25 4.18
N GLN A 164 -3.14 -10.90 3.66
CA GLN A 164 -2.87 -10.86 2.23
C GLN A 164 -2.87 -12.23 1.55
N GLU A 165 -2.40 -13.29 2.23
CA GLU A 165 -2.45 -14.65 1.67
C GLU A 165 -3.90 -15.11 1.50
N ASP A 166 -4.77 -14.83 2.48
CA ASP A 166 -6.19 -15.18 2.41
C ASP A 166 -6.96 -14.30 1.44
N LEU A 167 -6.63 -13.01 1.32
CA LEU A 167 -7.17 -12.14 0.28
C LEU A 167 -6.77 -12.63 -1.13
N SER A 168 -5.52 -13.05 -1.29
CA SER A 168 -5.04 -13.68 -2.51
C SER A 168 -5.70 -15.04 -2.77
N SER A 169 -6.29 -15.67 -1.74
CA SER A 169 -7.07 -16.89 -1.90
C SER A 169 -8.44 -16.65 -2.52
N GLN A 170 -9.03 -15.48 -2.26
CA GLN A 170 -10.32 -15.06 -2.80
C GLN A 170 -10.19 -14.60 -4.25
N TRP A 171 -9.17 -13.81 -4.54
CA TRP A 171 -8.91 -13.36 -5.90
C TRP A 171 -7.43 -12.99 -6.10
N THR A 172 -6.88 -13.44 -7.22
CA THR A 172 -5.60 -12.98 -7.75
C THR A 172 -5.74 -12.69 -9.23
N GLY A 173 -5.18 -11.56 -9.66
CA GLY A 173 -5.07 -11.16 -11.05
C GLY A 173 -3.64 -11.32 -11.57
N PRO A 174 -3.44 -11.28 -12.90
CA PRO A 174 -2.10 -11.21 -13.48
C PRO A 174 -1.36 -9.95 -12.98
N SER A 175 -0.03 -9.98 -13.01
CA SER A 175 0.78 -8.79 -12.76
C SER A 175 0.44 -7.71 -13.79
N ASP A 176 -0.02 -6.53 -13.34
CA ASP A 176 -0.38 -5.42 -14.22
C ASP A 176 0.56 -4.22 -14.03
N SER A 177 1.83 -4.43 -14.40
CA SER A 177 2.84 -3.37 -14.33
C SER A 177 2.50 -2.17 -15.21
N ARG A 178 1.67 -2.35 -16.25
CA ARG A 178 1.23 -1.23 -17.11
C ARG A 178 0.27 -0.33 -16.35
N ALA A 179 -0.77 -0.89 -15.73
CA ALA A 179 -1.73 -0.12 -14.94
C ALA A 179 -1.05 0.53 -13.72
N TRP A 180 -0.18 -0.19 -13.02
CA TRP A 180 0.56 0.37 -11.87
C TRP A 180 1.45 1.54 -12.28
N ASN A 181 2.24 1.39 -13.35
CA ASN A 181 3.09 2.46 -13.85
C ASN A 181 2.28 3.67 -14.38
N SER A 182 1.11 3.43 -14.97
CA SER A 182 0.20 4.50 -15.37
C SER A 182 -0.31 5.28 -14.17
N SER A 183 -0.73 4.62 -13.10
CA SER A 183 -1.15 5.27 -11.85
C SER A 183 0.00 6.05 -11.18
N ILE A 184 1.21 5.48 -11.13
CA ILE A 184 2.40 6.18 -10.62
C ILE A 184 2.71 7.43 -11.46
N THR A 185 2.62 7.33 -12.79
CA THR A 185 2.87 8.49 -13.68
C THR A 185 1.89 9.63 -13.40
N LYS A 186 0.60 9.31 -13.22
CA LYS A 186 -0.43 10.31 -12.86
C LYS A 186 -0.12 10.98 -11.51
N LEU A 187 0.38 10.21 -10.53
CA LEU A 187 0.83 10.76 -9.25
C LEU A 187 2.07 11.64 -9.40
N GLU A 188 3.05 11.25 -10.20
CA GLU A 188 4.26 12.05 -10.49
C GLU A 188 3.89 13.41 -11.12
N GLU A 189 2.96 13.41 -12.07
CA GLU A 189 2.43 14.61 -12.73
C GLU A 189 1.68 15.51 -11.74
N ALA A 190 0.73 14.94 -10.98
CA ALA A 190 -0.07 15.67 -10.01
C ALA A 190 0.78 16.31 -8.89
N THR A 191 1.80 15.59 -8.42
CA THR A 191 2.68 16.05 -7.33
C THR A 191 3.88 16.87 -7.80
N LYS A 192 4.05 17.02 -9.13
CA LYS A 192 5.20 17.68 -9.78
C LYS A 192 6.53 17.21 -9.19
N SER A 193 6.66 15.91 -8.93
CA SER A 193 7.77 15.35 -8.14
C SER A 193 9.13 15.47 -8.84
N ARG A 194 9.16 15.63 -10.17
CA ARG A 194 10.37 15.60 -11.02
C ARG A 194 11.23 14.34 -10.81
N THR A 195 10.60 13.26 -10.36
CA THR A 195 11.22 11.95 -10.16
C THR A 195 10.52 10.94 -11.06
N LEU A 196 11.22 9.88 -11.46
CA LEU A 196 10.67 8.85 -12.33
C LEU A 196 11.12 7.48 -11.84
N TRP A 197 10.23 6.68 -11.26
CA TRP A 197 10.50 5.28 -10.92
C TRP A 197 9.38 4.38 -11.43
N ARG A 198 9.74 3.27 -12.09
CA ARG A 198 8.79 2.35 -12.70
C ARG A 198 8.83 0.98 -12.05
N ALA A 199 7.66 0.47 -11.70
CA ALA A 199 7.43 -0.91 -11.30
C ALA A 199 7.96 -1.86 -12.39
N PRO A 200 8.64 -2.94 -11.99
CA PRO A 200 9.29 -3.84 -12.93
C PRO A 200 8.24 -4.61 -13.75
N PHE A 201 8.57 -4.88 -15.01
CA PHE A 201 7.77 -5.76 -15.88
C PHE A 201 7.98 -7.25 -15.56
N LYS A 202 8.73 -7.59 -14.49
CA LYS A 202 9.00 -8.99 -14.16
C LYS A 202 7.70 -9.68 -13.76
N PRO A 203 7.30 -10.77 -14.44
CA PRO A 203 6.22 -11.62 -13.97
C PRO A 203 6.58 -12.16 -12.59
N GLY A 204 5.70 -12.01 -11.60
CA GLY A 204 5.94 -12.66 -10.32
C GLY A 204 5.10 -12.15 -9.16
N MET A 205 4.62 -10.90 -9.20
CA MET A 205 3.74 -10.40 -8.14
C MET A 205 2.33 -10.26 -8.70
N PRO A 206 1.38 -11.13 -8.35
CA PRO A 206 0.00 -11.00 -8.81
C PRO A 206 -0.63 -9.75 -8.21
N ALA A 207 -1.60 -9.18 -8.92
CA ALA A 207 -2.55 -8.28 -8.27
C ALA A 207 -3.40 -9.12 -7.30
N MET A 208 -3.76 -8.54 -6.16
CA MET A 208 -4.67 -9.15 -5.18
C MET A 208 -5.67 -8.11 -4.71
N LEU A 209 -6.71 -8.53 -3.98
CA LEU A 209 -7.63 -7.60 -3.31
C LEU A 209 -6.89 -6.80 -2.24
N SER A 210 -6.22 -5.72 -2.64
CA SER A 210 -5.31 -4.95 -1.80
C SER A 210 -6.08 -4.28 -0.67
N LEU A 211 -5.45 -4.20 0.50
CA LEU A 211 -6.00 -3.47 1.64
C LEU A 211 -5.86 -1.96 1.43
N GLY A 212 -4.78 -1.51 0.80
CA GLY A 212 -4.52 -0.10 0.50
C GLY A 212 -3.54 0.52 1.48
N LYS A 213 -3.88 1.71 2.00
CA LYS A 213 -3.01 2.53 2.85
C LYS A 213 -3.00 2.00 4.29
N VAL A 214 -2.33 0.87 4.52
CA VAL A 214 -2.19 0.24 5.83
C VAL A 214 -1.23 1.05 6.71
N SER A 215 -1.67 1.40 7.91
CA SER A 215 -0.91 2.12 8.95
C SER A 215 -0.96 1.36 10.28
N LEU A 216 -0.14 1.76 11.27
CA LEU A 216 -0.09 1.10 12.57
C LEU A 216 -1.39 1.23 13.37
N ASP A 217 -2.14 2.32 13.21
CA ASP A 217 -3.47 2.51 13.82
C ASP A 217 -4.56 1.54 13.30
N CYS A 218 -4.24 0.78 12.25
CA CYS A 218 -5.08 -0.30 11.74
C CYS A 218 -4.85 -1.61 12.49
N PHE A 219 -3.85 -1.71 13.36
CA PHE A 219 -3.54 -2.92 14.10
C PHE A 219 -3.92 -2.79 15.56
N SER A 220 -4.46 -3.86 16.12
CA SER A 220 -4.77 -3.96 17.54
C SER A 220 -4.56 -5.40 18.01
N GLU A 221 -4.27 -5.55 19.30
CA GLU A 221 -4.17 -6.85 19.94
C GLU A 221 -5.53 -7.22 20.54
N SER A 222 -6.07 -8.36 20.14
CA SER A 222 -7.28 -8.89 20.76
C SER A 222 -7.02 -9.49 22.14
N HIS A 223 -8.08 -9.71 22.91
CA HIS A 223 -8.02 -10.26 24.27
C HIS A 223 -7.30 -11.62 24.39
N ASP A 224 -7.23 -12.40 23.31
CA ASP A 224 -6.53 -13.68 23.19
C ASP A 224 -5.05 -13.53 22.77
N GLY A 225 -4.54 -12.31 22.67
CA GLY A 225 -3.15 -12.00 22.30
C GLY A 225 -2.86 -12.08 20.80
N VAL A 226 -3.90 -12.12 19.95
CA VAL A 226 -3.72 -12.16 18.50
C VAL A 226 -3.63 -10.74 17.95
N MET A 227 -2.56 -10.45 17.21
CA MET A 227 -2.47 -9.20 16.45
C MET A 227 -3.44 -9.25 15.26
N ARG A 228 -4.45 -8.38 15.28
CA ARG A 228 -5.47 -8.24 14.25
C ARG A 228 -5.25 -6.96 13.45
N LEU A 229 -5.69 -7.00 12.20
CA LEU A 229 -5.63 -5.90 11.25
C LEU A 229 -7.04 -5.51 10.86
N ARG A 230 -7.40 -4.25 11.07
CA ARG A 230 -8.61 -3.64 10.54
C ARG A 230 -8.32 -3.09 9.14
N PRO A 231 -9.15 -3.37 8.11
CA PRO A 231 -8.97 -2.78 6.79
C PRO A 231 -9.07 -1.25 6.84
N PRO A 232 -8.14 -0.51 6.22
CA PRO A 232 -8.20 0.94 6.18
C PRO A 232 -9.27 1.43 5.19
N MET A 233 -9.75 2.65 5.41
CA MET A 233 -10.56 3.37 4.43
C MET A 233 -9.68 3.84 3.26
N SER A 234 -10.24 3.88 2.04
CA SER A 234 -9.48 4.34 0.86
C SER A 234 -9.26 5.85 0.85
N GLY A 235 -8.07 6.25 0.42
CA GLY A 235 -7.75 7.65 0.08
C GLY A 235 -8.10 7.98 -1.38
N ALA A 236 -7.97 9.26 -1.76
CA ALA A 236 -8.32 9.77 -3.08
C ALA A 236 -7.60 9.02 -4.22
N SER A 237 -6.28 8.84 -4.09
CA SER A 237 -5.43 8.11 -5.06
C SER A 237 -5.86 6.65 -5.23
N ASP A 238 -6.21 6.00 -4.11
CA ASP A 238 -6.64 4.60 -4.11
C ASP A 238 -8.02 4.45 -4.76
N ALA A 239 -8.96 5.34 -4.42
CA ALA A 239 -10.29 5.38 -5.03
C ALA A 239 -10.22 5.63 -6.55
N ALA A 240 -9.38 6.57 -7.00
CA ALA A 240 -9.16 6.83 -8.43
C ALA A 240 -8.50 5.65 -9.17
N SER A 241 -7.76 4.79 -8.47
CA SER A 241 -7.18 3.59 -9.07
C SER A 241 -8.20 2.45 -9.13
N ARG A 242 -8.96 2.24 -8.05
CA ARG A 242 -10.00 1.21 -7.98
C ARG A 242 -11.17 1.47 -8.91
N SER A 243 -11.54 2.73 -9.17
CA SER A 243 -12.56 3.08 -10.18
C SER A 243 -12.18 2.66 -11.60
N ARG A 244 -10.88 2.47 -11.86
CA ARG A 244 -10.33 1.93 -13.12
C ARG A 244 -10.10 0.41 -13.08
N GLY A 245 -10.53 -0.27 -12.03
CA GLY A 245 -10.32 -1.71 -11.84
C GLY A 245 -8.87 -2.11 -11.51
N ILE A 246 -8.05 -1.16 -11.04
CA ILE A 246 -6.65 -1.43 -10.70
C ILE A 246 -6.57 -1.99 -9.28
N GLU A 247 -6.13 -3.24 -9.17
CA GLU A 247 -5.75 -3.88 -7.92
C GLU A 247 -4.23 -3.99 -7.80
N TRP A 248 -3.73 -4.05 -6.57
CA TRP A 248 -2.30 -3.87 -6.28
C TRP A 248 -1.64 -5.15 -5.79
N PRO A 249 -0.30 -5.26 -5.92
CA PRO A 249 0.42 -6.39 -5.34
C PRO A 249 0.54 -6.24 -3.83
N ALA A 250 0.69 -7.35 -3.12
CA ALA A 250 0.86 -7.40 -1.67
C ALA A 250 2.00 -6.50 -1.12
N LEU A 251 3.03 -6.25 -1.93
CA LEU A 251 4.14 -5.37 -1.55
C LEU A 251 3.71 -3.91 -1.37
N ARG A 252 2.61 -3.48 -2.00
CA ARG A 252 2.10 -2.12 -1.82
C ARG A 252 1.57 -1.89 -0.42
N ASP A 253 0.76 -2.80 0.12
CA ASP A 253 0.26 -2.63 1.49
C ASP A 253 1.42 -2.73 2.52
N LEU A 254 2.42 -3.60 2.27
CA LEU A 254 3.63 -3.64 3.11
C LEU A 254 4.41 -2.32 3.05
N ALA A 255 4.53 -1.73 1.86
CA ALA A 255 5.17 -0.43 1.71
C ALA A 255 4.39 0.69 2.40
N ALA A 256 3.06 0.63 2.42
CA ALA A 256 2.23 1.57 3.18
C ALA A 256 2.57 1.50 4.68
N LEU A 257 2.64 0.29 5.23
CA LEU A 257 3.02 0.07 6.63
C LEU A 257 4.44 0.60 6.92
N LEU A 258 5.42 0.27 6.08
CA LEU A 258 6.80 0.73 6.26
C LEU A 258 6.99 2.23 6.06
N TYR A 259 6.18 2.84 5.18
CA TYR A 259 6.11 4.27 5.02
C TYR A 259 5.58 4.92 6.31
N ASN A 260 4.46 4.45 6.85
CA ASN A 260 3.88 4.94 8.11
C ASN A 260 4.83 4.76 9.31
N ILE A 261 5.50 3.60 9.45
CA ILE A 261 6.56 3.40 10.45
C ILE A 261 7.64 4.50 10.30
N GLY A 262 8.06 4.78 9.06
CA GLY A 262 9.04 5.83 8.78
C GLY A 262 8.56 7.25 9.07
N GLU A 263 7.25 7.51 9.11
CA GLU A 263 6.71 8.79 9.55
C GLU A 263 6.79 8.92 11.07
N ILE A 264 6.35 7.90 11.79
CA ILE A 264 6.33 7.86 13.26
C ILE A 264 7.74 7.98 13.84
N THR A 265 8.72 7.30 13.24
CA THR A 265 10.09 7.28 13.74
C THR A 265 10.94 8.47 13.26
N HIS A 266 10.46 9.28 12.31
CA HIS A 266 11.27 10.35 11.73
C HIS A 266 11.70 11.38 12.77
N GLY A 267 13.01 11.52 12.98
CA GLY A 267 13.57 12.45 13.97
C GLY A 267 13.42 12.01 15.44
N ASN A 268 12.70 10.92 15.71
CA ASN A 268 12.45 10.40 17.05
C ASN A 268 13.32 9.19 17.41
N VAL A 269 13.90 8.53 16.41
CA VAL A 269 14.67 7.28 16.56
C VAL A 269 15.97 7.39 15.77
N GLU A 270 17.05 6.82 16.30
CA GLU A 270 18.34 6.75 15.60
C GLU A 270 18.25 5.85 14.36
N THR A 271 19.11 6.10 13.36
CA THR A 271 19.09 5.37 12.08
C THR A 271 19.23 3.85 12.26
N GLU A 272 20.07 3.40 13.18
CA GLU A 272 20.26 1.96 13.42
C GLU A 272 18.99 1.30 13.97
N ASP A 273 18.33 1.94 14.92
CA ASP A 273 17.08 1.43 15.50
C ASP A 273 15.94 1.52 14.49
N PHE A 274 15.88 2.57 13.67
CA PHE A 274 14.94 2.64 12.56
C PHE A 274 15.13 1.47 11.57
N GLU A 275 16.37 1.10 11.24
CA GLU A 275 16.67 -0.08 10.42
C GLU A 275 16.18 -1.37 11.08
N LYS A 276 16.39 -1.54 12.40
CA LYS A 276 15.91 -2.72 13.16
C LYS A 276 14.39 -2.81 13.14
N LEU A 277 13.70 -1.71 13.37
CA LEU A 277 12.23 -1.63 13.37
C LEU A 277 11.65 -1.99 12.00
N ARG A 278 12.21 -1.43 10.92
CA ARG A 278 11.82 -1.79 9.54
C ARG A 278 12.07 -3.26 9.26
N LEU A 279 13.24 -3.77 9.65
CA LEU A 279 13.60 -5.16 9.46
C LEU A 279 12.65 -6.09 10.20
N ALA A 280 12.16 -5.71 11.38
CA ALA A 280 11.20 -6.49 12.16
C ALA A 280 9.88 -6.69 11.41
N ALA A 281 9.28 -5.61 10.88
CA ALA A 281 8.08 -5.69 10.05
C ALA A 281 8.30 -6.55 8.79
N ILE A 282 9.43 -6.37 8.12
CA ILE A 282 9.82 -7.15 6.92
C ILE A 282 10.01 -8.64 7.28
N ARG A 283 10.61 -8.95 8.43
CA ARG A 283 10.78 -10.33 8.93
C ARG A 283 9.44 -10.97 9.25
N GLY A 284 8.56 -10.26 9.96
CA GLY A 284 7.20 -10.72 10.25
C GLY A 284 6.44 -11.07 8.97
N TRP A 285 6.51 -10.18 7.98
CA TRP A 285 5.83 -10.35 6.70
C TRP A 285 6.43 -11.47 5.84
N SER A 286 7.75 -11.56 5.76
CA SER A 286 8.44 -12.55 4.93
C SER A 286 8.53 -13.93 5.56
N GLY A 287 8.42 -14.02 6.89
CA GLY A 287 8.39 -15.26 7.65
C GLY A 287 7.06 -16.01 7.53
N HIS A 288 5.97 -15.34 7.18
CA HIS A 288 4.69 -15.99 6.90
C HIS A 288 4.68 -16.63 5.51
N PRO A 289 4.12 -17.84 5.32
CA PRO A 289 3.92 -18.43 4.00
C PRO A 289 3.23 -17.45 3.04
N GLY A 290 3.55 -17.52 1.74
CA GLY A 290 3.10 -16.49 0.80
C GLY A 290 2.90 -16.95 -0.62
N ARG A 291 2.63 -18.24 -0.86
CA ARG A 291 2.64 -18.82 -2.20
C ARG A 291 1.69 -18.07 -3.14
N ARG A 292 0.50 -17.67 -2.67
CA ARG A 292 -0.48 -16.96 -3.51
C ARG A 292 -0.10 -15.48 -3.63
N ARG A 293 0.17 -14.80 -2.52
CA ARG A 293 0.45 -13.34 -2.50
C ARG A 293 1.73 -12.94 -3.24
N THR A 294 2.65 -13.88 -3.48
CA THR A 294 3.91 -13.65 -4.21
C THR A 294 4.05 -14.46 -5.50
N GLY A 295 2.94 -14.99 -6.05
CA GLY A 295 2.96 -15.70 -7.33
C GLY A 295 3.89 -16.92 -7.36
N GLY A 296 4.07 -17.59 -6.23
CA GLY A 296 4.95 -18.76 -6.07
C GLY A 296 6.42 -18.43 -5.76
N VAL A 297 6.82 -17.16 -5.75
CA VAL A 297 8.18 -16.75 -5.37
C VAL A 297 8.34 -16.73 -3.85
N LYS A 298 9.50 -17.09 -3.29
CA LYS A 298 9.71 -16.95 -1.84
C LYS A 298 9.52 -15.49 -1.40
N PRO A 299 8.79 -15.19 -0.30
CA PRO A 299 8.55 -13.81 0.15
C PRO A 299 9.82 -12.95 0.28
N GLN A 300 10.92 -13.52 0.77
CA GLN A 300 12.20 -12.82 0.89
C GLN A 300 12.75 -12.36 -0.47
N ARG A 301 12.50 -13.11 -1.54
CA ARG A 301 12.90 -12.74 -2.90
C ARG A 301 11.99 -11.68 -3.50
N ALA A 302 10.69 -11.72 -3.19
CA ALA A 302 9.72 -10.73 -3.68
C ALA A 302 10.06 -9.30 -3.21
N ILE A 303 10.58 -9.16 -1.99
CA ILE A 303 10.94 -7.86 -1.40
C ILE A 303 12.19 -7.24 -2.05
N GLN A 304 13.04 -8.04 -2.71
CA GLN A 304 14.35 -7.58 -3.19
C GLN A 304 14.27 -6.38 -4.15
N ILE A 305 15.03 -5.34 -3.83
CA ILE A 305 15.00 -4.03 -4.48
C ILE A 305 15.48 -4.09 -5.94
N ILE A 306 16.48 -4.93 -6.25
CA ILE A 306 17.13 -4.96 -7.56
C ILE A 306 16.14 -5.32 -8.67
N GLY A 307 15.19 -6.20 -8.35
CA GLY A 307 14.10 -6.60 -9.22
C GLY A 307 12.98 -5.58 -9.34
N GLY A 308 13.06 -4.43 -8.66
CA GLY A 308 11.99 -3.44 -8.55
C GLY A 308 10.96 -3.73 -7.44
N GLY A 309 11.36 -4.50 -6.41
CA GLY A 309 10.52 -4.96 -5.30
C GLY A 309 10.00 -3.84 -4.39
N LEU A 310 10.26 -3.92 -3.09
CA LEU A 310 9.58 -3.10 -2.08
C LEU A 310 9.75 -1.58 -2.25
N SER A 311 10.92 -1.11 -2.66
CA SER A 311 11.25 0.32 -2.66
C SER A 311 10.42 1.17 -3.63
N ILE A 312 9.94 0.58 -4.72
CA ILE A 312 9.10 1.29 -5.70
C ILE A 312 7.74 1.60 -5.11
N TRP A 313 7.24 0.67 -4.29
CA TRP A 313 5.98 0.84 -3.60
C TRP A 313 6.10 1.87 -2.48
N GLU A 314 7.21 1.90 -1.74
CA GLU A 314 7.44 2.98 -0.76
C GLU A 314 7.56 4.37 -1.43
N TYR A 315 8.15 4.42 -2.63
CA TYR A 315 8.13 5.61 -3.46
C TYR A 315 6.71 6.01 -3.88
N GLU A 316 5.88 5.07 -4.32
CA GLU A 316 4.47 5.33 -4.62
C GLU A 316 3.69 5.82 -3.39
N GLN A 317 3.97 5.29 -2.20
CA GLN A 317 3.37 5.78 -0.96
C GLN A 317 3.78 7.22 -0.65
N ALA A 318 5.04 7.61 -0.88
CA ALA A 318 5.49 8.99 -0.74
C ALA A 318 4.79 9.94 -1.73
N LEU A 319 4.60 9.50 -2.98
CA LEU A 319 3.83 10.28 -3.96
C LEU A 319 2.35 10.42 -3.54
N THR A 320 1.72 9.32 -3.11
CA THR A 320 0.33 9.33 -2.63
C THR A 320 0.17 10.23 -1.41
N SER A 321 1.09 10.17 -0.44
CA SER A 321 1.14 11.08 0.72
C SER A 321 1.26 12.56 0.30
N LYS A 322 2.17 12.88 -0.63
CA LYS A 322 2.30 14.24 -1.17
C LYS A 322 1.02 14.72 -1.87
N PHE A 323 0.36 13.84 -2.62
CA PHE A 323 -0.90 14.14 -3.28
C PHE A 323 -2.00 14.43 -2.24
N ASP A 324 -2.20 13.51 -1.29
CA ASP A 324 -3.22 13.62 -0.24
C ASP A 324 -3.02 14.89 0.62
N THR A 325 -1.79 15.24 0.97
CA THR A 325 -1.49 16.46 1.76
C THR A 325 -1.71 17.74 0.96
N SER A 326 -1.38 17.74 -0.34
CA SER A 326 -1.63 18.89 -1.23
C SER A 326 -3.11 19.19 -1.41
N GLU A 327 -3.95 18.15 -1.45
CA GLU A 327 -5.41 18.32 -1.52
C GLU A 327 -5.98 18.91 -0.23
N ASN A 328 -5.41 18.53 0.92
CA ASN A 328 -5.86 18.97 2.24
C ASN A 328 -5.13 20.22 2.76
N SER A 329 -4.34 20.91 1.92
CA SER A 329 -3.51 22.07 2.31
C SER A 329 -2.65 21.84 3.56
N SER A 330 -2.26 20.58 3.78
CA SER A 330 -1.51 20.13 4.95
C SER A 330 0.00 20.11 4.66
N PRO A 331 0.86 20.32 5.66
CA PRO A 331 2.30 20.24 5.46
C PRO A 331 2.69 18.82 5.03
N THR A 332 3.57 18.73 4.03
CA THR A 332 4.11 17.44 3.58
C THR A 332 4.99 16.84 4.67
N SER A 333 4.81 15.55 4.91
CA SER A 333 5.61 14.79 5.88
C SER A 333 7.11 14.86 5.54
N PRO A 334 8.00 15.11 6.51
CA PRO A 334 9.46 15.07 6.29
C PRO A 334 9.94 13.76 5.66
N ARG A 335 9.24 12.65 5.95
CA ARG A 335 9.50 11.33 5.37
C ARG A 335 9.28 11.30 3.86
N THR A 336 8.19 11.91 3.39
CA THR A 336 7.91 12.04 1.95
C THR A 336 9.02 12.80 1.25
N ASP A 337 9.42 13.94 1.81
CA ASP A 337 10.49 14.76 1.26
C ASP A 337 11.83 14.01 1.20
N TYR A 338 12.17 13.27 2.26
CA TYR A 338 13.36 12.44 2.30
C TYR A 338 13.37 11.39 1.18
N ILE A 339 12.28 10.64 1.01
CA ILE A 339 12.16 9.61 -0.02
C ILE A 339 12.32 10.23 -1.41
N LEU A 340 11.53 11.26 -1.72
CA LEU A 340 11.50 11.86 -3.05
C LEU A 340 12.84 12.49 -3.45
N ARG A 341 13.56 13.13 -2.51
CA ARG A 341 14.90 13.70 -2.76
C ARG A 341 15.95 12.63 -3.06
N ASN A 342 15.83 11.44 -2.48
CA ASN A 342 16.83 10.38 -2.59
C ASN A 342 16.61 9.41 -3.76
N VAL A 343 15.45 9.45 -4.43
CA VAL A 343 15.11 8.54 -5.55
C VAL A 343 16.21 8.46 -6.61
N ALA A 344 16.71 9.61 -7.10
CA ALA A 344 17.71 9.63 -8.17
C ALA A 344 19.04 8.98 -7.76
N SER A 345 19.46 9.20 -6.51
CA SER A 345 20.68 8.59 -5.96
C SER A 345 20.52 7.07 -5.84
N ILE A 346 19.38 6.62 -5.31
CA ILE A 346 19.06 5.20 -5.16
C ILE A 346 19.01 4.51 -6.52
N GLN A 347 18.34 5.11 -7.51
CA GLN A 347 18.25 4.54 -8.86
C GLN A 347 19.61 4.41 -9.53
N ARG A 348 20.51 5.40 -9.35
CA ARG A 348 21.89 5.32 -9.85
C ARG A 348 22.63 4.14 -9.22
N LYS A 349 22.51 3.95 -7.90
CA LYS A 349 23.11 2.80 -7.20
C LYS A 349 22.56 1.47 -7.73
N LEU A 350 21.24 1.37 -7.91
CA LEU A 350 20.59 0.17 -8.44
C LEU A 350 20.99 -0.13 -9.89
N PHE A 351 21.18 0.90 -10.71
CA PHE A 351 21.67 0.75 -12.08
C PHE A 351 23.07 0.12 -12.11
N THR A 352 24.00 0.61 -11.28
CA THR A 352 25.35 0.02 -11.14
C THR A 352 25.28 -1.45 -10.70
N ILE A 353 24.42 -1.78 -9.75
CA ILE A 353 24.26 -3.16 -9.27
C ILE A 353 23.69 -4.08 -10.37
N ARG A 354 22.77 -3.56 -11.19
CA ARG A 354 22.25 -4.29 -12.36
C ARG A 354 23.34 -4.54 -13.40
N ILE A 355 24.29 -3.63 -13.58
CA ILE A 355 25.47 -3.85 -14.44
C ILE A 355 26.30 -5.02 -13.91
N PHE A 356 26.58 -5.07 -12.60
CA PHE A 356 27.30 -6.22 -12.01
C PHE A 356 26.54 -7.54 -12.21
N SER A 357 25.22 -7.53 -12.04
CA SER A 357 24.39 -8.71 -12.31
C SER A 357 24.40 -9.12 -13.78
N ALA A 358 24.42 -8.18 -14.72
CA ALA A 358 24.47 -8.47 -16.14
C ALA A 358 25.85 -9.00 -16.56
N ALA A 359 26.92 -8.38 -16.07
CA ALA A 359 28.29 -8.80 -16.32
C ALA A 359 28.56 -10.20 -15.76
N SER A 360 28.00 -10.56 -14.60
CA SER A 360 28.11 -11.92 -14.07
C SER A 360 27.43 -12.95 -14.97
N LEU A 361 26.26 -12.62 -15.52
CA LEU A 361 25.56 -13.51 -16.48
C LEU A 361 26.34 -13.70 -17.77
N VAL A 362 26.97 -12.63 -18.29
CA VAL A 362 27.87 -12.70 -19.44
C VAL A 362 29.07 -13.60 -19.12
N GLY A 363 29.71 -13.41 -17.96
CA GLY A 363 30.80 -14.26 -17.50
C GLY A 363 30.40 -15.74 -17.43
N ALA A 364 29.23 -16.04 -16.85
CA ALA A 364 28.70 -17.41 -16.76
C ALA A 364 28.43 -18.02 -18.14
N SER A 365 27.88 -17.23 -19.07
CA SER A 365 27.58 -17.69 -20.43
C SER A 365 28.86 -17.95 -21.22
N SER A 366 29.85 -17.07 -21.10
CA SER A 366 31.18 -17.25 -21.71
C SER A 366 31.91 -18.45 -21.12
N ALA A 367 31.80 -18.67 -19.80
CA ALA A 367 32.35 -19.85 -19.14
C ALA A 367 31.73 -21.13 -19.70
N PHE A 368 30.39 -21.17 -19.79
CA PHE A 368 29.65 -22.31 -20.30
C PHE A 368 30.02 -22.63 -21.76
N LEU A 369 30.02 -21.62 -22.63
CA LEU A 369 30.40 -21.80 -24.04
C LEU A 369 31.86 -22.22 -24.19
N GLY A 370 32.77 -21.64 -23.40
CA GLY A 370 34.18 -22.03 -23.39
C GLY A 370 34.39 -23.49 -22.96
N ILE A 371 33.65 -23.96 -21.95
CA ILE A 371 33.68 -25.35 -21.49
C ILE A 371 33.20 -26.29 -22.61
N ILE A 372 32.05 -26.00 -23.22
CA ILE A 372 31.53 -26.82 -24.33
C ILE A 372 32.51 -26.84 -25.50
N ALA A 373 33.06 -25.68 -25.88
CA ALA A 373 34.06 -25.61 -26.93
C ALA A 373 35.30 -26.45 -26.60
N SER A 374 35.78 -26.42 -25.35
CA SER A 374 36.93 -27.22 -24.93
C SER A 374 36.68 -28.73 -24.93
N MET A 375 35.43 -29.17 -24.77
CA MET A 375 35.04 -30.58 -24.88
C MET A 375 34.96 -31.06 -26.32
N LEU A 376 34.53 -30.18 -27.24
CA LEU A 376 34.41 -30.51 -28.67
C LEU A 376 35.76 -30.43 -29.38
N GLU A 377 36.52 -29.37 -29.13
CA GLU A 377 37.82 -29.12 -29.76
C GLU A 377 38.76 -28.41 -28.76
N PRO A 378 39.64 -29.16 -28.08
CA PRO A 378 40.50 -28.61 -27.04
C PRO A 378 41.56 -27.65 -27.61
N THR A 379 41.26 -26.35 -27.55
CA THR A 379 42.18 -25.28 -27.97
C THR A 379 42.55 -24.37 -26.81
N GLN A 380 43.74 -23.75 -26.83
CA GLN A 380 44.13 -22.79 -25.79
C GLN A 380 43.12 -21.62 -25.66
N ILE A 381 42.51 -21.23 -26.78
CA ILE A 381 41.47 -20.19 -26.81
C ILE A 381 40.24 -20.64 -26.01
N SER A 382 39.76 -21.87 -26.22
CA SER A 382 38.58 -22.40 -25.51
C SER A 382 38.76 -22.43 -23.98
N PHE A 383 39.94 -22.88 -23.51
CA PHE A 383 40.28 -22.87 -22.08
C PHE A 383 40.40 -21.45 -21.52
N THR A 384 41.01 -20.53 -22.28
CA THR A 384 41.17 -19.13 -21.84
C THR A 384 39.81 -18.44 -21.70
N VAL A 385 38.90 -18.64 -22.66
CA VAL A 385 37.53 -18.11 -22.61
C VAL A 385 36.77 -18.69 -21.43
N ALA A 386 36.90 -19.99 -21.16
CA ALA A 386 36.29 -20.62 -20.00
C ALA A 386 36.77 -20.01 -18.67
N ALA A 387 38.10 -19.93 -18.49
CA ALA A 387 38.71 -19.41 -17.27
C ALA A 387 38.41 -17.91 -17.04
N ALA A 388 38.47 -17.11 -18.11
CA ALA A 388 38.11 -15.69 -18.06
C ALA A 388 36.62 -15.51 -17.72
N GLY A 389 35.73 -16.30 -18.34
CA GLY A 389 34.30 -16.30 -18.04
C GLY A 389 34.00 -16.61 -16.57
N VAL A 390 34.62 -17.64 -16.01
CA VAL A 390 34.47 -18.01 -14.59
C VAL A 390 34.96 -16.88 -13.68
N SER A 391 36.11 -16.28 -14.01
CA SER A 391 36.67 -15.17 -13.23
C SER A 391 35.73 -13.96 -13.22
N VAL A 392 35.22 -13.56 -14.38
CA VAL A 392 34.24 -12.47 -14.50
C VAL A 392 32.97 -12.80 -13.72
N TYR A 393 32.45 -14.03 -13.84
CA TYR A 393 31.28 -14.47 -13.07
C TYR A 393 31.49 -14.31 -11.56
N ILE A 394 32.60 -14.84 -11.02
CA ILE A 394 32.87 -14.81 -9.58
C ILE A 394 32.99 -13.37 -9.08
N VAL A 395 33.82 -12.55 -9.73
CA VAL A 395 34.06 -11.16 -9.30
C VAL A 395 32.78 -10.35 -9.38
N MET A 396 32.06 -10.40 -10.51
CA MET A 396 30.86 -9.59 -10.71
C MET A 396 29.69 -10.06 -9.84
N ASN A 397 29.52 -11.37 -9.63
CA ASN A 397 28.51 -11.90 -8.71
C ASN A 397 28.84 -11.56 -7.24
N GLY A 398 30.13 -11.55 -6.88
CA GLY A 398 30.59 -11.09 -5.56
C GLY A 398 30.24 -9.62 -5.32
N LEU A 399 30.61 -8.75 -6.26
CA LEU A 399 30.26 -7.32 -6.20
C LEU A 399 28.74 -7.10 -6.16
N TYR A 400 27.98 -7.83 -6.97
CA TYR A 400 26.53 -7.81 -6.94
C TYR A 400 25.96 -8.14 -5.56
N ARG A 401 26.41 -9.23 -4.92
CA ARG A 401 25.91 -9.64 -3.59
C ARG A 401 26.34 -8.70 -2.48
N TYR A 402 27.55 -8.15 -2.56
CA TYR A 402 28.09 -7.24 -1.56
C TYR A 402 27.40 -5.86 -1.60
N THR A 403 27.09 -5.36 -2.80
CA THR A 403 26.53 -4.01 -2.98
C THR A 403 25.01 -3.97 -2.99
N ALA A 404 24.34 -5.12 -3.10
CA ALA A 404 22.89 -5.23 -3.07
C ALA A 404 22.32 -4.58 -1.79
N PRO A 405 21.52 -3.51 -1.89
CA PRO A 405 20.95 -2.88 -0.71
C PRO A 405 19.98 -3.84 -0.05
N LYS A 406 19.99 -3.82 1.29
CA LYS A 406 18.98 -4.54 2.06
C LYS A 406 17.64 -3.77 1.98
N PRO A 407 16.50 -4.47 1.96
CA PRO A 407 15.18 -3.84 1.91
C PRO A 407 14.94 -2.82 3.03
N GLU A 408 15.40 -3.12 4.23
CA GLU A 408 15.25 -2.28 5.42
C GLU A 408 16.07 -0.98 5.33
N SER A 409 17.17 -0.95 4.57
CA SER A 409 18.15 0.16 4.62
C SER A 409 18.12 1.09 3.40
N ILE A 410 17.13 0.98 2.51
CA ILE A 410 17.13 1.69 1.23
C ILE A 410 16.74 3.17 1.37
N PHE A 411 15.89 3.47 2.35
CA PHE A 411 15.42 4.81 2.67
C PHE A 411 15.71 5.12 4.14
N THR A 412 16.86 4.69 4.66
CA THR A 412 17.29 4.97 6.04
C THR A 412 18.30 6.08 6.10
#